data_AF-A0A7J9YB78-F1
#
_entry.id   AF-A0A7J9YB78-F1
#
_cell.length_a   1.000
_cell.length_b   1.000
_cell.length_c   1.000
_cell.angle_alpha   90.00
_cell.angle_beta   90.00
_cell.angle_gamma   90.00
#
_symmetry.space_group_name_H-M   'P 1'
#
loop_
_entity.id
_entity.type
_entity.pdbx_description
1 polymer ?
#
loop_
_entity_poly.entity_id
_entity_poly.type
_entity_poly.pdbx_seq_one_letter_code
_entity_poly.pdbx_strand_id
1 'polypeptide(L)'
;MSATAYQTALTDQVQAATSDARRVLDQAAERKGSTLHNRVADPWLCAQAQGLTDALHAGAVRACHHLAHAPGVGHAAVWRPGLIVCADCTPALTPTTKEDSTCDRCRHHANPIHAGLMIVGPILLGYGLCRSCATETGLATSGGDCRG
;
A
#
# COMPACT_ATOMS: atom_id res chain seq x y z
N MET A 1 24.33 -17.07 -20.39
CA MET A 1 24.04 -15.70 -19.91
C MET A 1 24.95 -15.42 -18.74
N SER A 2 25.74 -14.34 -18.79
CA SER A 2 26.63 -13.96 -17.68
C SER A 2 25.80 -13.45 -16.49
N ALA A 3 26.25 -13.73 -15.26
CA ALA A 3 25.57 -13.33 -14.02
C ALA A 3 25.21 -11.82 -13.99
N THR A 4 26.05 -10.98 -14.59
CA THR A 4 25.84 -9.52 -14.72
C THR A 4 24.61 -9.17 -15.56
N ALA A 5 24.36 -9.86 -16.68
CA ALA A 5 23.21 -9.58 -17.54
C ALA A 5 21.88 -9.93 -16.86
N TYR A 6 21.87 -11.00 -16.05
CA TYR A 6 20.71 -11.38 -15.24
C TYR A 6 20.40 -10.34 -14.15
N GLN A 7 21.43 -9.85 -13.46
CA GLN A 7 21.27 -8.84 -12.43
C GLN A 7 20.76 -7.49 -12.98
N THR A 8 21.27 -7.06 -14.13
CA THR A 8 20.76 -5.88 -14.84
C THR A 8 19.29 -6.06 -15.22
N ALA A 9 18.95 -7.18 -15.88
CA ALA A 9 17.57 -7.44 -16.29
C ALA A 9 16.59 -7.46 -15.11
N LEU A 10 16.98 -8.07 -13.98
CA LEU A 10 16.16 -8.08 -12.76
C LEU A 10 15.99 -6.67 -12.19
N THR A 11 17.07 -5.88 -12.15
CA THR A 11 17.03 -4.49 -11.68
C THR A 11 16.08 -3.65 -12.53
N ASP A 12 16.17 -3.77 -13.86
CA ASP A 12 15.30 -3.07 -14.80
C ASP A 12 13.83 -3.46 -14.59
N GLN A 13 13.54 -4.75 -14.38
CA GLN A 13 12.18 -5.24 -14.12
C GLN A 13 11.61 -4.69 -12.80
N VAL A 14 12.41 -4.64 -11.72
CA VAL A 14 11.98 -4.08 -10.43
C VAL A 14 11.74 -2.58 -10.55
N GLN A 15 12.59 -1.86 -11.27
CA GLN A 15 12.39 -0.43 -11.53
C GLN A 15 11.11 -0.18 -12.34
N ALA A 16 10.88 -0.96 -13.40
CA ALA A 16 9.67 -0.87 -14.21
C ALA A 16 8.41 -1.12 -13.36
N ALA A 17 8.40 -2.17 -12.53
CA ALA A 17 7.28 -2.48 -11.64
C ALA A 17 7.05 -1.36 -10.59
N THR A 18 8.13 -0.76 -10.09
CA THR A 18 8.04 0.38 -9.15
C THR A 18 7.46 1.62 -9.81
N SER A 19 7.90 1.95 -11.02
CA SER A 19 7.30 3.04 -11.83
C SER A 19 5.82 2.77 -12.13
N ASP A 20 5.45 1.51 -12.36
CA ASP A 20 4.06 1.15 -12.60
C ASP A 20 3.19 1.29 -11.33
N ALA A 21 3.70 0.86 -10.17
CA ALA A 21 3.04 1.09 -8.89
C ALA A 21 2.85 2.60 -8.63
N ARG A 22 3.86 3.42 -8.97
CA ARG A 22 3.75 4.88 -8.89
C ARG A 22 2.65 5.44 -9.78
N ARG A 23 2.59 5.00 -11.04
CA ARG A 23 1.54 5.39 -11.98
C ARG A 23 0.15 5.03 -11.47
N VAL A 24 -0.02 3.85 -10.87
CA VAL A 24 -1.31 3.45 -10.26
C VAL A 24 -1.69 4.37 -9.11
N LEU A 25 -0.74 4.72 -8.23
CA LEU A 25 -0.98 5.65 -7.13
C LEU A 25 -1.34 7.07 -7.64
N ASP A 26 -0.62 7.57 -8.65
CA ASP A 26 -0.88 8.86 -9.27
C ASP A 26 -2.32 8.92 -9.83
N GLN A 27 -2.73 7.90 -10.57
CA GLN A 27 -4.10 7.79 -11.10
C GLN A 27 -5.16 7.69 -10.00
N ALA A 28 -4.86 7.03 -8.88
CA ALA A 28 -5.79 6.93 -7.76
C ALA A 28 -5.99 8.30 -7.08
N ALA A 29 -4.90 9.06 -6.92
CA ALA A 29 -4.94 10.41 -6.38
C ALA A 29 -5.71 11.38 -7.30
N GLU A 30 -5.46 11.35 -8.60
CA GLU A 30 -6.21 12.14 -9.59
C GLU A 30 -7.71 11.88 -9.53
N ARG A 31 -8.12 10.60 -9.55
CA ARG A 31 -9.54 10.20 -9.47
C ARG A 31 -10.22 10.66 -8.17
N LYS A 32 -9.47 10.76 -7.07
CA LYS A 32 -9.96 11.19 -5.76
C LYS A 32 -9.78 12.69 -5.50
N GLY A 33 -9.18 13.44 -6.44
CA GLY A 33 -8.80 14.84 -6.21
C GLY A 33 -7.88 15.01 -5.00
N SER A 34 -7.05 14.02 -4.69
CA SER A 34 -6.18 13.98 -3.52
C SER A 34 -4.74 14.36 -3.88
N THR A 35 -4.01 14.90 -2.90
CA THR A 35 -2.60 15.26 -3.09
C THR A 35 -1.70 14.08 -2.78
N LEU A 36 -0.72 13.83 -3.64
CA LEU A 36 0.32 12.85 -3.36
C LEU A 36 1.43 13.46 -2.51
N HIS A 37 1.73 12.78 -1.42
CA HIS A 37 2.86 13.13 -0.57
C HIS A 37 4.10 12.39 -1.06
N ASN A 38 5.09 13.12 -1.58
CA ASN A 38 6.32 12.53 -2.12
C ASN A 38 7.24 11.92 -1.05
N ARG A 39 7.00 12.24 0.24
CA ARG A 39 7.66 11.61 1.38
C ARG A 39 6.66 11.41 2.49
N VAL A 40 6.63 10.19 3.01
CA VAL A 40 5.94 9.88 4.26
C VAL A 40 6.96 10.07 5.37
N ALA A 41 6.79 11.13 6.18
CA ALA A 41 7.60 11.36 7.37
C ALA A 41 6.96 10.80 8.65
N ASP A 42 5.80 10.14 8.53
CA ASP A 42 5.07 9.56 9.65
C ASP A 42 5.76 8.26 10.14
N PRO A 43 6.17 8.18 11.41
CA PRO A 43 6.86 7.00 11.95
C PRO A 43 6.02 5.72 11.90
N TRP A 44 4.70 5.82 12.02
CA TRP A 44 3.83 4.63 12.00
C TRP A 44 3.79 4.01 10.60
N LEU A 45 3.60 4.81 9.55
CA LEU A 45 3.66 4.32 8.16
C LEU A 45 5.05 3.78 7.80
N CYS A 46 6.12 4.43 8.26
CA CYS A 46 7.49 3.89 8.10
C CYS A 46 7.64 2.52 8.75
N ALA A 47 7.08 2.33 9.96
CA ALA A 47 7.09 1.04 10.63
C ALA A 47 6.27 -0.03 9.88
N GLN A 48 5.14 0.33 9.25
CA GLN A 48 4.37 -0.59 8.41
C GLN A 48 5.16 -1.03 7.16
N ALA A 49 5.83 -0.09 6.49
CA ALA A 49 6.69 -0.39 5.34
C ALA A 49 7.87 -1.30 5.72
N GLN A 50 8.49 -1.01 6.86
CA GLN A 50 9.58 -1.84 7.39
C GLN A 50 9.08 -3.25 7.73
N GLY A 51 7.96 -3.36 8.44
CA GLY A 51 7.37 -4.66 8.81
C GLY A 51 7.02 -5.52 7.60
N LEU A 52 6.49 -4.91 6.53
CA LEU A 52 6.24 -5.60 5.26
C LEU A 52 7.55 -6.08 4.62
N THR A 53 8.58 -5.24 4.60
CA THR A 53 9.90 -5.55 4.04
C THR A 53 10.57 -6.69 4.80
N ASP A 54 10.51 -6.65 6.14
CA ASP A 54 11.06 -7.70 7.00
C ASP A 54 10.32 -9.03 6.78
N ALA A 55 8.98 -9.00 6.67
CA ALA A 55 8.19 -10.19 6.41
C ALA A 55 8.48 -10.81 5.03
N LEU A 56 8.76 -9.99 4.02
CA LEU A 56 9.21 -10.45 2.71
C LEU A 56 10.56 -11.16 2.79
N HIS A 57 11.55 -10.54 3.43
CA HIS A 57 12.89 -11.14 3.59
C HIS A 57 12.86 -12.42 4.43
N ALA A 58 11.98 -12.48 5.43
CA ALA A 58 11.79 -13.67 6.26
C ALA A 58 10.98 -14.79 5.56
N GLY A 59 10.43 -14.55 4.36
CA GLY A 59 9.53 -15.50 3.69
C GLY A 59 8.19 -15.71 4.41
N ALA A 60 7.80 -14.78 5.30
CA ALA A 60 6.56 -14.84 6.07
C ALA A 60 5.33 -14.32 5.29
N VAL A 61 5.55 -13.79 4.07
CA VAL A 61 4.50 -13.31 3.18
C VAL A 61 4.09 -14.38 2.19
N ARG A 62 2.79 -14.62 2.09
CA ARG A 62 2.20 -15.37 0.98
C ARG A 62 1.96 -14.42 -0.18
N ALA A 63 2.72 -14.60 -1.26
CA ALA A 63 2.49 -13.89 -2.51
C ALA A 63 1.53 -14.66 -3.40
N CYS A 64 0.69 -13.94 -4.15
CA CYS A 64 -0.13 -14.51 -5.20
C CYS A 64 0.76 -15.20 -6.25
N HIS A 65 0.37 -16.38 -6.72
CA HIS A 65 1.13 -17.14 -7.71
C HIS A 65 1.28 -16.39 -9.04
N HIS A 66 0.39 -15.46 -9.37
CA HIS A 66 0.52 -14.61 -10.57
C HIS A 66 1.75 -13.69 -10.52
N LEU A 67 2.31 -13.44 -9.33
CA LEU A 67 3.52 -12.64 -9.15
C LEU A 67 4.81 -13.49 -9.19
N ALA A 68 4.71 -14.82 -9.39
CA ALA A 68 5.87 -15.71 -9.31
C ALA A 68 6.82 -15.64 -10.52
N HIS A 69 6.34 -15.13 -11.66
CA HIS A 69 7.07 -15.23 -12.93
C HIS A 69 7.88 -13.98 -13.30
N ALA A 70 7.47 -12.80 -12.81
CA ALA A 70 8.17 -11.55 -13.03
C ALA A 70 7.77 -10.52 -11.95
N PRO A 71 8.65 -9.56 -11.62
CA PRO A 71 8.27 -8.41 -10.80
C PRO A 71 7.08 -7.69 -11.43
N GLY A 72 5.97 -7.63 -10.69
CA GLY A 72 4.77 -6.87 -11.04
C GLY A 72 4.30 -6.08 -9.83
N VAL A 73 3.29 -5.22 -10.04
CA VAL A 73 2.71 -4.44 -8.94
C VAL A 73 2.00 -5.38 -7.95
N GLY A 74 2.50 -5.41 -6.73
CA GLY A 74 1.88 -6.12 -5.62
C GLY A 74 0.92 -5.20 -4.86
N HIS A 75 -0.18 -5.76 -4.35
CA HIS A 75 -1.12 -5.08 -3.47
C HIS A 75 -1.08 -5.77 -2.11
N ALA A 76 -0.96 -4.97 -1.05
CA ALA A 76 -0.97 -5.40 0.34
C ALA A 76 -1.92 -4.51 1.15
N ALA A 77 -2.27 -4.94 2.35
CA ALA A 77 -3.10 -4.16 3.25
C ALA A 77 -2.64 -4.29 4.70
N VAL A 78 -2.67 -3.20 5.46
CA VAL A 78 -2.25 -3.19 6.87
C VAL A 78 -3.16 -4.06 7.73
N TRP A 79 -4.48 -4.08 7.48
CA TRP A 79 -5.43 -4.97 8.18
C TRP A 79 -5.25 -6.46 7.86
N ARG A 80 -4.49 -6.80 6.81
CA ARG A 80 -4.25 -8.19 6.39
C ARG A 80 -2.75 -8.45 6.13
N PRO A 81 -1.92 -8.43 7.19
CA PRO A 81 -0.49 -8.62 7.05
C PRO A 81 -0.17 -10.04 6.54
N GLY A 82 0.96 -10.16 5.83
CA GLY A 82 1.44 -11.45 5.32
C GLY A 82 0.76 -11.92 4.03
N LEU A 83 -0.03 -11.08 3.36
CA LEU A 83 -0.61 -11.37 2.04
C LEU A 83 -0.27 -10.27 1.03
N ILE A 84 0.28 -10.67 -0.11
CA ILE A 84 0.45 -9.78 -1.28
C ILE A 84 -0.26 -10.41 -2.47
N VAL A 85 -1.05 -9.61 -3.18
CA VAL A 85 -1.83 -10.06 -4.36
C VAL A 85 -1.55 -9.21 -5.59
N CYS A 86 -1.75 -9.76 -6.79
CA CYS A 86 -1.75 -8.95 -8.02
C CYS A 86 -3.06 -8.14 -8.12
N ALA A 87 -3.14 -7.22 -9.09
CA ALA A 87 -4.31 -6.37 -9.33
C ALA A 87 -5.62 -7.17 -9.47
N ASP A 88 -5.62 -8.26 -10.22
CA ASP A 88 -6.81 -9.10 -10.45
C ASP A 88 -7.24 -9.87 -9.19
N CYS A 89 -6.32 -10.12 -8.26
CA CYS A 89 -6.58 -10.81 -7.01
C CYS A 89 -6.84 -9.85 -5.84
N THR A 90 -6.97 -8.54 -6.09
CA THR A 90 -7.33 -7.54 -5.06
C THR A 90 -8.65 -7.81 -4.31
N PRO A 91 -9.66 -8.52 -4.84
CA PRO A 91 -10.81 -8.94 -4.03
C PRO A 91 -10.43 -9.80 -2.81
N ALA A 92 -9.29 -10.49 -2.84
CA ALA A 92 -8.77 -11.18 -1.66
C ALA A 92 -8.26 -10.23 -0.56
N LEU A 93 -8.16 -8.92 -0.81
CA LEU A 93 -7.86 -7.91 0.20
C LEU A 93 -9.12 -7.17 0.69
N THR A 94 -10.30 -7.46 0.16
CA THR A 94 -11.54 -6.82 0.60
C THR A 94 -11.72 -6.98 2.12
N PRO A 95 -11.79 -5.88 2.88
CA PRO A 95 -11.97 -5.96 4.32
C PRO A 95 -13.35 -6.53 4.65
N THR A 96 -13.46 -7.21 5.79
CA THR A 96 -14.77 -7.52 6.37
C THR A 96 -15.43 -6.21 6.83
N THR A 97 -16.75 -6.19 7.02
CA THR A 97 -17.45 -5.00 7.56
C THR A 97 -16.84 -4.49 8.87
N LYS A 98 -16.33 -5.39 9.72
CA LYS A 98 -15.64 -5.03 10.96
C LYS A 98 -14.30 -4.36 10.68
N GLU A 99 -13.48 -4.91 9.78
CA GLU A 99 -12.19 -4.30 9.44
C GLU A 99 -12.37 -2.99 8.68
N ASP A 100 -13.37 -2.89 7.79
CA ASP A 100 -13.69 -1.68 7.02
C ASP A 100 -14.14 -0.50 7.90
N SER A 101 -14.47 -0.79 9.16
CA SER A 101 -14.85 0.17 10.18
C SER A 101 -13.85 0.24 11.35
N THR A 102 -12.65 -0.36 11.21
CA THR A 102 -11.63 -0.37 12.25
C THR A 102 -10.38 0.38 11.78
N CYS A 103 -9.90 1.32 12.60
CA CYS A 103 -8.66 2.03 12.32
C CYS A 103 -7.45 1.09 12.37
N ASP A 104 -6.63 1.06 11.33
CA ASP A 104 -5.42 0.22 11.27
C ASP A 104 -4.36 0.60 12.29
N ARG A 105 -4.35 1.87 12.72
CA ARG A 105 -3.36 2.36 13.70
C ARG A 105 -3.76 2.10 15.14
N CYS A 106 -4.94 2.58 15.55
CA CYS A 106 -5.36 2.52 16.96
C CYS A 106 -6.35 1.38 17.25
N ARG A 107 -6.80 0.65 16.23
CA ARG A 107 -7.76 -0.46 16.31
C ARG A 107 -9.12 -0.11 16.89
N HIS A 108 -9.43 1.17 17.08
CA HIS A 108 -10.77 1.63 17.43
C HIS A 108 -11.70 1.57 16.22
N HIS A 109 -12.97 1.24 16.48
CA HIS A 109 -14.02 1.31 15.48
C HIS A 109 -14.34 2.79 15.18
N ALA A 110 -14.40 3.16 13.91
CA ALA A 110 -14.71 4.50 13.45
C ALA A 110 -15.45 4.44 12.11
N ASN A 111 -16.37 5.39 11.90
CA ASN A 111 -17.04 5.59 10.63
C ASN A 111 -17.22 7.12 10.43
N PRO A 112 -16.59 7.75 9.42
CA PRO A 112 -15.83 7.13 8.33
C PRO A 112 -14.40 6.71 8.71
N ILE A 113 -13.87 5.74 7.96
CA ILE A 113 -12.44 5.44 7.86
C ILE A 113 -11.84 6.20 6.67
N HIS A 114 -10.72 6.88 6.91
CA HIS A 114 -9.92 7.57 5.91
C HIS A 114 -8.96 6.56 5.27
N ALA A 115 -9.36 6.00 4.12
CA ALA A 115 -8.52 5.09 3.35
C ALA A 115 -7.38 5.85 2.65
N GLY A 116 -6.20 5.23 2.62
CA GLY A 116 -5.03 5.73 1.91
C GLY A 116 -4.20 4.59 1.33
N LEU A 117 -3.27 4.97 0.45
CA LEU A 117 -2.31 4.08 -0.19
C LEU A 117 -0.91 4.66 -0.02
N MET A 118 0.08 3.79 0.15
CA MET A 118 1.50 4.14 0.05
C MET A 118 2.24 3.15 -0.84
N ILE A 119 3.39 3.56 -1.38
CA ILE A 119 4.25 2.71 -2.19
C ILE A 119 5.46 2.26 -1.36
N VAL A 120 5.77 0.97 -1.42
CA VAL A 120 6.98 0.34 -0.88
C VAL A 120 7.62 -0.48 -2.01
N GLY A 121 8.53 0.13 -2.76
CA GLY A 121 9.07 -0.47 -3.99
C GLY A 121 7.95 -0.75 -5.02
N PRO A 122 7.80 -1.98 -5.53
CA PRO A 122 6.70 -2.34 -6.44
C PRO A 122 5.38 -2.69 -5.72
N ILE A 123 5.26 -2.43 -4.41
CA ILE A 123 4.07 -2.81 -3.62
C ILE A 123 3.26 -1.58 -3.24
N LEU A 124 1.96 -1.61 -3.51
CA LEU A 124 0.96 -0.70 -2.99
C LEU A 124 0.42 -1.25 -1.67
N LEU A 125 0.69 -0.55 -0.58
CA LEU A 125 0.18 -0.88 0.75
C LEU A 125 -1.01 0.02 1.10
N GLY A 126 -2.18 -0.58 1.22
CA GLY A 126 -3.40 0.10 1.66
C GLY A 126 -3.55 0.14 3.18
N TYR A 127 -4.13 1.23 3.67
CA TYR A 127 -4.44 1.42 5.08
C TYR A 127 -5.72 2.25 5.25
N GLY A 128 -6.35 2.15 6.40
CA GLY A 128 -7.52 2.92 6.81
C GLY A 128 -7.31 3.53 8.21
N LEU A 129 -7.47 4.84 8.34
CA LEU A 129 -7.29 5.57 9.61
C LEU A 129 -8.58 6.22 10.08
N CYS A 130 -8.83 6.25 11.39
CA CYS A 130 -9.84 7.15 11.96
C CYS A 130 -9.38 8.61 11.81
N ARG A 131 -10.31 9.57 11.92
CA ARG A 131 -10.02 11.00 11.76
C ARG A 131 -8.83 11.47 12.63
N SER A 132 -8.77 11.10 13.91
CA SER A 132 -7.68 11.53 14.80
C SER A 132 -6.33 11.03 14.30
N CYS A 133 -6.21 9.74 13.96
CA CYS A 133 -4.98 9.18 13.40
C CYS A 133 -4.63 9.78 12.03
N ALA A 134 -5.62 10.03 11.17
CA ALA A 134 -5.39 10.67 9.87
C ALA A 134 -4.85 12.10 10.02
N THR A 135 -5.35 12.87 10.99
CA THR A 135 -4.82 14.21 11.31
C THR A 135 -3.39 14.14 11.87
N GLU A 136 -3.12 13.23 12.81
CA GLU A 136 -1.78 13.06 13.40
C GLU A 136 -0.71 12.67 12.37
N THR A 137 -1.09 11.86 11.38
CA THR A 137 -0.19 11.46 10.29
C THR A 137 -0.03 12.55 9.21
N GLY A 138 -0.80 13.65 9.30
CA GLY A 138 -0.83 14.70 8.28
C GLY A 138 -1.48 14.29 6.95
N LEU A 139 -2.20 13.16 6.94
CA LEU A 139 -2.86 12.57 5.76
C LEU A 139 -4.32 13.00 5.61
N ALA A 140 -4.91 13.56 6.67
CA ALA A 140 -6.20 14.23 6.56
C ALA A 140 -6.02 15.47 5.66
N THR A 141 -6.65 15.46 4.49
CA THR A 141 -6.88 16.70 3.76
C THR A 141 -7.75 17.60 4.63
N SER A 142 -7.30 18.83 4.86
CA SER A 142 -8.10 19.86 5.50
C SER A 142 -9.41 20.02 4.71
N GLY A 143 -10.49 19.46 5.26
CA GLY A 143 -11.90 19.64 4.89
C GLY A 143 -12.19 20.14 3.47
N GLY A 144 -12.44 19.20 2.55
CA GLY A 144 -13.57 19.37 1.66
C GLY A 144 -14.84 19.10 2.46
N ASP A 145 -15.45 20.14 3.01
CA ASP A 145 -16.83 20.08 3.51
C ASP A 145 -17.73 19.56 2.38
N CYS A 146 -18.12 18.29 2.42
CA CYS A 146 -19.36 17.88 1.79
C CYS A 146 -20.48 18.52 2.63
N ARG A 147 -20.89 19.74 2.26
CA ARG A 147 -22.10 20.36 2.80
C ARG A 147 -23.30 19.50 2.40
N GLY A 148 -24.11 19.15 3.43
CA GLY A 148 -25.56 19.00 3.39
C GLY A 148 -26.16 18.05 2.37
#